data_AF-A0A4Y8YWC6-F1
#
_entry.id   AF-A0A4Y8YWC6-F1
#
_cell.length_a   1.000
_cell.length_b   1.000
_cell.length_c   1.000
_cell.angle_alpha   90.00
_cell.angle_beta   90.00
_cell.angle_gamma   90.00
#
_symmetry.space_group_name_H-M   'P 1'
#
loop_
_entity.id
_entity.type
_entity.pdbx_description
1 polymer ?
#
loop_
_entity_poly.entity_id
_entity_poly.type
_entity_poly.pdbx_seq_one_letter_code
_entity_poly.pdbx_strand_id
1 'polypeptide(L)'
;MNTSALRAALEQAALTERPINPVYSPLSALGRKQLTPFDLLGQSMSTMAPATCMVFIALWMSTFGVGSAGLVAIVGATVVMTLVAFCIRQFTLRLAASGSLYSFVAHGLGKRATLTAAAVLLVGYVGVSISVLSNAGANLVKVAKVSGLHLGGGSVMIASAVVAVIVVSIAVRGVRFASRTILVIEICTLVLITALLMRAPVELNVANTSTDAPIGFVLFLAMQTVLSLAGFESAAFFGPEARTPLRSVSRTLLVSPLLVGALYVFAGWAGMTGHAGTLLNAYFGGVDSGSSLLLVMAVNIGVCSSWIASTLGFAQAGSRLLFSMSIEKIVPSFLDRVHPRFRTPWAGVVLFVGVSLFGSLWHNPDHAPDNYDVVIEIALVLGYTMVSIAALRFLGRISEHTVWTRLCGLCAAAAGSGLLVFAVIDTARSGAWAYIAWFVALGASGTIWHLFLRWFRPESIDAIGVFDSVETADLLPGSAELEMSAAGKPVLTPPRHGR
;
A
#
# COMPACT_ATOMS: atom_id res chain seq x y z
N MET A 1 -1.76 -39.65 9.79
CA MET A 1 -1.69 -39.70 8.31
C MET A 1 -1.14 -41.07 7.93
N ASN A 2 -1.87 -41.86 7.15
CA ASN A 2 -1.41 -43.18 6.69
C ASN A 2 -0.23 -43.01 5.74
N THR A 3 0.97 -43.32 6.22
CA THR A 3 2.24 -43.22 5.46
C THR A 3 2.27 -44.15 4.25
N SER A 4 1.54 -45.27 4.29
CA SER A 4 1.40 -46.21 3.16
C SER A 4 0.66 -45.61 1.96
N ALA A 5 -0.44 -44.90 2.20
CA ALA A 5 -1.24 -44.27 1.14
C ALA A 5 -0.48 -43.13 0.45
N LEU A 6 0.25 -42.30 1.23
CA LEU A 6 1.09 -41.25 0.67
C LEU A 6 2.24 -41.83 -0.16
N ARG A 7 2.86 -42.93 0.32
CA ARG A 7 3.95 -43.59 -0.39
C ARG A 7 3.47 -44.20 -1.72
N ALA A 8 2.34 -44.89 -1.72
CA ALA A 8 1.73 -45.43 -2.94
C ALA A 8 1.39 -44.32 -3.95
N ALA A 9 0.84 -43.19 -3.48
CA ALA A 9 0.55 -42.04 -4.34
C ALA A 9 1.83 -41.42 -4.93
N LEU A 10 2.93 -41.36 -4.18
CA LEU A 10 4.23 -40.86 -4.66
C LEU A 10 4.86 -41.80 -5.69
N GLU A 11 4.79 -43.11 -5.46
CA GLU A 11 5.29 -44.12 -6.40
C GLU A 11 4.49 -44.09 -7.71
N GLN A 12 3.16 -43.99 -7.65
CA GLN A 12 2.31 -43.83 -8.82
C GLN A 12 2.60 -42.51 -9.56
N ALA A 13 2.79 -41.42 -8.84
CA ALA A 13 3.15 -40.13 -9.42
C ALA A 13 4.52 -40.15 -10.12
N ALA A 14 5.48 -40.93 -9.62
CA ALA A 14 6.78 -41.09 -10.25
C ALA A 14 6.70 -41.82 -11.60
N LEU A 15 5.69 -42.69 -11.77
CA LEU A 15 5.46 -43.47 -12.99
C LEU A 15 4.52 -42.79 -13.99
N THR A 16 3.80 -41.75 -13.58
CA THR A 16 2.80 -41.09 -14.43
C THR A 16 3.45 -39.99 -15.27
N GLU A 17 3.25 -40.06 -16.59
CA GLU A 17 3.70 -39.00 -17.50
C GLU A 17 2.96 -37.68 -17.23
N ARG A 18 3.64 -36.56 -17.44
CA ARG A 18 3.05 -35.24 -17.21
C ARG A 18 2.05 -34.90 -18.32
N PRO A 19 0.94 -34.19 -18.00
CA PRO A 19 -0.07 -33.84 -18.98
C PRO A 19 0.50 -33.01 -20.13
N ILE A 20 0.04 -33.30 -21.34
CA ILE A 20 0.50 -32.66 -22.59
C ILE A 20 0.06 -31.18 -22.66
N ASN A 21 -1.08 -30.84 -22.06
CA ASN A 21 -1.64 -29.48 -22.02
C ASN A 21 -1.72 -28.97 -20.56
N PRO A 22 -0.68 -28.32 -20.05
CA PRO A 22 -0.70 -27.74 -18.71
C PRO A 22 -1.65 -26.54 -18.63
N VAL A 23 -2.49 -26.55 -17.59
CA VAL A 23 -3.35 -25.43 -17.20
C VAL A 23 -2.57 -24.53 -16.25
N TYR A 24 -2.51 -23.24 -16.60
CA TYR A 24 -1.82 -22.21 -15.85
C TYR A 24 -2.79 -21.28 -15.16
N SER A 25 -2.33 -20.70 -14.05
CA SER A 25 -3.04 -19.62 -13.38
C SER A 25 -3.02 -18.37 -14.28
N PRO A 26 -4.11 -17.58 -14.31
CA PRO A 26 -4.11 -16.29 -15.01
C PRO A 26 -3.03 -15.33 -14.47
N LEU A 27 -2.56 -15.55 -13.23
CA LEU A 27 -1.52 -14.75 -12.57
C LEU A 27 -0.11 -15.34 -12.72
N SER A 28 0.03 -16.49 -13.41
CA SER A 28 1.30 -17.18 -13.62
C SER A 28 2.37 -16.32 -14.31
N ALA A 29 1.94 -15.36 -15.12
CA ALA A 29 2.80 -14.43 -15.84
C ALA A 29 3.70 -13.60 -14.90
N LEU A 30 3.22 -13.26 -13.69
CA LEU A 30 4.00 -12.52 -12.68
C LEU A 30 5.11 -13.36 -12.04
N GLY A 31 5.12 -14.67 -12.30
CA GLY A 31 6.02 -15.62 -11.66
C GLY A 31 5.52 -16.07 -10.30
N ARG A 32 5.69 -17.37 -10.00
CA ARG A 32 5.22 -17.97 -8.75
C ARG A 32 6.38 -18.32 -7.83
N LYS A 33 6.13 -18.28 -6.52
CA LYS A 33 7.04 -18.76 -5.46
C LYS A 33 8.43 -18.08 -5.44
N GLN A 34 8.52 -16.81 -5.81
CA GLN A 34 9.78 -16.07 -5.87
C GLN A 34 10.08 -15.28 -4.60
N LEU A 35 9.06 -14.70 -3.96
CA LEU A 35 9.23 -13.73 -2.88
C LEU A 35 9.22 -14.36 -1.50
N THR A 36 10.14 -13.90 -0.66
CA THR A 36 10.27 -14.29 0.75
C THR A 36 9.46 -13.37 1.67
N PRO A 37 9.15 -13.77 2.92
CA PRO A 37 8.47 -12.90 3.87
C PRO A 37 9.19 -11.56 4.10
N PHE A 38 10.52 -11.54 4.03
CA PHE A 38 11.31 -10.31 4.11
C PHE A 38 11.08 -9.38 2.93
N ASP A 39 10.94 -9.93 1.71
CA ASP A 39 10.66 -9.12 0.52
C ASP A 39 9.25 -8.49 0.62
N LEU A 40 8.28 -9.21 1.18
CA LEU A 40 6.91 -8.72 1.42
C LEU A 40 6.86 -7.63 2.52
N LEU A 41 7.58 -7.82 3.62
CA LEU A 41 7.72 -6.79 4.65
C LEU A 41 8.41 -5.54 4.07
N GLY A 42 9.46 -5.75 3.27
CA GLY A 42 10.11 -4.67 2.53
C GLY A 42 9.16 -3.88 1.66
N GLN A 43 8.26 -4.53 0.93
CA GLN A 43 7.24 -3.85 0.14
C GLN A 43 6.27 -3.00 0.98
N SER A 44 5.82 -3.53 2.13
CA SER A 44 4.90 -2.81 3.03
C SER A 44 5.59 -1.61 3.67
N MET A 45 6.84 -1.78 4.11
CA MET A 45 7.63 -0.68 4.65
C MET A 45 7.98 0.37 3.60
N SER A 46 8.28 -0.07 2.36
CA SER A 46 8.55 0.81 1.24
C SER A 46 7.41 1.78 1.03
N THR A 47 6.16 1.28 0.95
CA THR A 47 4.97 2.11 0.75
C THR A 47 4.68 3.05 1.91
N MET A 48 4.74 2.57 3.16
CA MET A 48 4.55 3.40 4.36
C MET A 48 5.65 4.44 4.58
N ALA A 49 6.89 4.18 4.12
CA ALA A 49 8.07 5.01 4.35
C ALA A 49 8.22 5.47 5.83
N PRO A 50 8.34 4.51 6.78
CA PRO A 50 8.28 4.80 8.21
C PRO A 50 9.31 5.83 8.67
N ALA A 51 10.51 5.87 8.09
CA ALA A 51 11.52 6.86 8.44
C ALA A 51 11.02 8.29 8.21
N THR A 52 10.44 8.54 7.04
CA THR A 52 9.89 9.85 6.69
C THR A 52 8.72 10.22 7.59
N CYS A 53 7.74 9.32 7.75
CA CYS A 53 6.59 9.56 8.61
C CYS A 53 6.97 9.83 10.06
N MET A 54 8.03 9.18 10.59
CA MET A 54 8.54 9.50 11.93
C MET A 54 9.02 10.96 12.05
N VAL A 55 9.68 11.51 11.02
CA VAL A 55 10.09 12.93 11.01
C VAL A 55 8.87 13.84 11.09
N PHE A 56 7.85 13.59 10.28
CA PHE A 56 6.65 14.43 10.25
C PHE A 56 5.77 14.26 11.50
N ILE A 57 5.62 13.04 12.02
CA ILE A 57 4.90 12.79 13.28
C ILE A 57 5.61 13.50 14.44
N ALA A 58 6.95 13.43 14.50
CA ALA A 58 7.71 14.19 15.47
C ALA A 58 7.50 15.69 15.31
N LEU A 59 7.50 16.22 14.07
CA LEU A 59 7.20 17.63 13.78
C LEU A 59 5.82 18.03 14.31
N TRP A 60 4.75 17.33 13.92
CA TRP A 60 3.39 17.68 14.34
C TRP A 60 3.21 17.59 15.86
N MET A 61 3.82 16.60 16.50
CA MET A 61 3.79 16.49 17.96
C MET A 61 4.55 17.62 18.67
N SER A 62 5.64 18.08 18.07
CA SER A 62 6.46 19.16 18.62
C SER A 62 5.88 20.56 18.38
N THR A 63 5.32 20.84 17.21
CA THR A 63 4.85 22.19 16.83
C THR A 63 3.55 22.58 17.54
N PHE A 64 2.67 21.62 17.81
CA PHE A 64 1.29 21.89 18.27
C PHE A 64 1.04 21.53 19.74
N GLY A 65 2.06 21.08 20.48
CA GLY A 65 1.99 20.94 21.94
C GLY A 65 0.89 20.01 22.49
N VAL A 66 0.40 19.06 21.69
CA VAL A 66 -0.78 18.19 22.00
C VAL A 66 -0.58 17.31 23.24
N GLY A 67 0.66 17.12 23.67
CA GLY A 67 0.98 16.31 24.83
C GLY A 67 0.52 14.86 24.67
N SER A 68 0.04 14.28 25.77
CA SER A 68 -0.39 12.88 25.83
C SER A 68 -1.61 12.58 24.96
N ALA A 69 -2.46 13.56 24.68
CA ALA A 69 -3.63 13.36 23.81
C ALA A 69 -3.22 13.00 22.37
N GLY A 70 -2.13 13.60 21.87
CA GLY A 70 -1.57 13.25 20.56
C GLY A 70 -1.03 11.82 20.51
N LEU A 71 -0.36 11.36 21.58
CA LEU A 71 0.08 9.97 21.70
C LEU A 71 -1.10 8.99 21.70
N VAL A 72 -2.17 9.30 22.43
CA VAL A 72 -3.39 8.48 22.44
C VAL A 72 -4.02 8.42 21.05
N ALA A 73 -4.01 9.51 20.28
CA ALA A 73 -4.46 9.52 18.88
C ALA A 73 -3.61 8.61 17.99
N ILE A 74 -2.28 8.67 18.09
CA ILE A 74 -1.37 7.82 17.31
C ILE A 74 -1.58 6.33 17.66
N VAL A 75 -1.71 6.01 18.96
CA VAL A 75 -2.02 4.64 19.42
C VAL A 75 -3.37 4.18 18.91
N GLY A 76 -4.41 5.02 19.02
CA GLY A 76 -5.76 4.73 18.54
C GLY A 76 -5.80 4.46 17.04
N ALA A 77 -5.16 5.31 16.24
CA ALA A 77 -5.01 5.12 14.80
C ALA A 77 -4.29 3.81 14.45
N THR A 78 -3.21 3.49 15.18
CA THR A 78 -2.48 2.23 15.02
C THR A 78 -3.35 1.01 15.31
N VAL A 79 -4.16 1.06 16.37
CA VAL A 79 -5.11 0.01 16.71
C VAL A 79 -6.16 -0.16 15.61
N VAL A 80 -6.77 0.94 15.15
CA VAL A 80 -7.76 0.91 14.06
C VAL A 80 -7.17 0.29 12.79
N MET A 81 -5.98 0.70 12.38
CA MET A 81 -5.31 0.15 11.20
C MET A 81 -4.94 -1.33 11.38
N THR A 82 -4.58 -1.75 12.60
CA THR A 82 -4.37 -3.17 12.91
C THR A 82 -5.68 -3.98 12.83
N LEU A 83 -6.82 -3.40 13.22
CA LEU A 83 -8.13 -4.03 13.05
C LEU A 83 -8.51 -4.17 11.56
N VAL A 84 -8.20 -3.15 10.74
CA VAL A 84 -8.34 -3.24 9.27
C VAL A 84 -7.45 -4.37 8.74
N ALA A 85 -6.20 -4.45 9.17
CA ALA A 85 -5.29 -5.53 8.79
C ALA A 85 -5.82 -6.93 9.17
N PHE A 86 -6.46 -7.05 10.33
CA PHE A 86 -7.13 -8.27 10.74
C PHE A 86 -8.29 -8.66 9.82
N CYS A 87 -9.04 -7.68 9.30
CA CYS A 87 -10.09 -7.91 8.30
C CYS A 87 -9.51 -8.41 6.98
N ILE A 88 -8.46 -7.74 6.47
CA ILE A 88 -7.78 -8.14 5.22
C ILE A 88 -7.21 -9.56 5.35
N ARG A 89 -6.64 -9.90 6.51
CA ARG A 89 -6.08 -11.23 6.77
C ARG A 89 -7.09 -12.36 6.54
N GLN A 90 -8.38 -12.14 6.78
CA GLN A 90 -9.39 -13.19 6.56
C GLN A 90 -9.45 -13.63 5.10
N PHE A 91 -9.21 -12.70 4.18
CA PHE A 91 -9.09 -13.00 2.77
C PHE A 91 -7.74 -13.62 2.42
N THR A 92 -6.62 -13.07 2.91
CA THR A 92 -5.29 -13.58 2.53
C THR A 92 -4.96 -14.95 3.10
N LEU A 93 -5.68 -15.41 4.12
CA LEU A 93 -5.60 -16.81 4.59
C LEU A 93 -6.22 -17.80 3.60
N ARG A 94 -7.07 -17.35 2.66
CA ARG A 94 -7.87 -18.19 1.77
C ARG A 94 -7.57 -17.93 0.29
N LEU A 95 -7.15 -16.71 -0.05
CA LEU A 95 -7.03 -16.23 -1.43
C LEU A 95 -5.67 -15.57 -1.62
N ALA A 96 -4.96 -15.97 -2.67
CA ALA A 96 -3.77 -15.30 -3.16
C ALA A 96 -4.14 -14.50 -4.42
N ALA A 97 -4.54 -13.24 -4.24
CA ALA A 97 -4.95 -12.37 -5.35
C ALA A 97 -3.93 -11.27 -5.60
N SER A 98 -3.74 -10.87 -6.86
CA SER A 98 -2.84 -9.75 -7.20
C SER A 98 -3.52 -8.38 -7.10
N GLY A 99 -4.86 -8.31 -7.02
CA GLY A 99 -5.59 -7.04 -6.92
C GLY A 99 -5.73 -6.48 -5.49
N SER A 100 -5.23 -7.16 -4.46
CA SER A 100 -5.35 -6.74 -3.05
C SER A 100 -6.81 -6.44 -2.65
N LEU A 101 -7.08 -5.28 -2.03
CA LEU A 101 -8.39 -4.84 -1.54
C LEU A 101 -9.49 -4.93 -2.61
N TYR A 102 -9.18 -4.61 -3.86
CA TYR A 102 -10.10 -4.77 -4.99
C TYR A 102 -10.64 -6.20 -5.07
N SER A 103 -9.74 -7.20 -5.10
CA SER A 103 -10.12 -8.61 -5.17
C SER A 103 -10.86 -9.07 -3.91
N PHE A 104 -10.53 -8.54 -2.73
CA PHE A 104 -11.21 -8.91 -1.48
C PHE A 104 -12.65 -8.38 -1.43
N VAL A 105 -12.86 -7.13 -1.87
CA VAL A 105 -14.20 -6.53 -1.99
C VAL A 105 -15.06 -7.30 -2.99
N ALA A 106 -14.49 -7.83 -4.08
CA ALA A 106 -15.21 -8.71 -5.02
C ALA A 106 -15.87 -9.89 -4.32
N HIS A 107 -15.15 -10.54 -3.41
CA HIS A 107 -15.64 -11.73 -2.71
C HIS A 107 -16.63 -11.38 -1.59
N GLY A 108 -16.52 -10.19 -0.98
CA GLY A 108 -17.42 -9.75 0.09
C GLY A 108 -18.69 -9.05 -0.38
N LEU A 109 -18.57 -7.95 -1.12
CA LEU A 109 -19.65 -6.99 -1.40
C LEU A 109 -20.23 -7.07 -2.82
N GLY A 110 -19.58 -7.79 -3.72
CA GLY A 110 -20.02 -7.95 -5.10
C GLY A 110 -19.56 -6.83 -6.03
N LYS A 111 -19.90 -6.98 -7.31
CA LYS A 111 -19.20 -6.36 -8.45
C LYS A 111 -19.21 -4.83 -8.49
N ARG A 112 -20.34 -4.19 -8.16
CA ARG A 112 -20.45 -2.71 -8.14
C ARG A 112 -19.52 -2.11 -7.08
N ALA A 113 -19.54 -2.68 -5.88
CA ALA A 113 -18.65 -2.27 -4.80
C ALA A 113 -17.18 -2.53 -5.17
N THR A 114 -16.88 -3.60 -5.92
CA THR A 114 -15.54 -3.86 -6.43
C THR A 114 -15.03 -2.75 -7.33
N LEU A 115 -15.85 -2.26 -8.25
CA LEU A 115 -15.48 -1.16 -9.14
C LEU A 115 -15.29 0.16 -8.38
N THR A 116 -16.10 0.42 -7.35
CA THR A 116 -15.84 1.54 -6.42
C THR A 116 -14.50 1.36 -5.72
N ALA A 117 -14.20 0.16 -5.21
CA ALA A 117 -12.92 -0.14 -4.56
C ALA A 117 -11.74 0.03 -5.54
N ALA A 118 -11.87 -0.36 -6.81
CA ALA A 118 -10.87 -0.09 -7.84
C ALA A 118 -10.61 1.40 -8.03
N ALA A 119 -11.68 2.19 -8.22
CA ALA A 119 -11.55 3.64 -8.44
C ALA A 119 -10.90 4.32 -7.24
N VAL A 120 -11.35 3.97 -6.05
CA VAL A 120 -10.85 4.51 -4.78
C VAL A 120 -9.38 4.14 -4.53
N LEU A 121 -8.98 2.88 -4.81
CA LEU A 121 -7.57 2.47 -4.72
C LEU A 121 -6.70 3.16 -5.75
N LEU A 122 -7.18 3.29 -7.00
CA LEU A 122 -6.43 4.00 -8.05
C LEU A 122 -6.22 5.47 -7.68
N VAL A 123 -7.26 6.16 -7.26
CA VAL A 123 -7.19 7.57 -6.82
C VAL A 123 -6.27 7.70 -5.60
N GLY A 124 -6.42 6.84 -4.59
CA GLY A 124 -5.58 6.87 -3.41
C GLY A 124 -4.11 6.60 -3.73
N TYR A 125 -3.80 5.57 -4.53
CA TYR A 125 -2.42 5.16 -4.81
C TYR A 125 -1.70 6.11 -5.76
N VAL A 126 -2.36 6.55 -6.85
CA VAL A 126 -1.82 7.60 -7.72
C VAL A 126 -1.66 8.88 -6.92
N GLY A 127 -2.66 9.17 -6.09
CA GLY A 127 -2.69 10.22 -5.09
C GLY A 127 -1.39 10.32 -4.28
N VAL A 128 -1.16 9.30 -3.45
CA VAL A 128 0.03 9.22 -2.61
C VAL A 128 1.28 9.21 -3.48
N SER A 129 1.29 8.47 -4.60
CA SER A 129 2.44 8.39 -5.51
C SER A 129 2.88 9.75 -6.06
N ILE A 130 1.96 10.65 -6.40
CA ILE A 130 2.27 12.02 -6.85
C ILE A 130 2.91 12.80 -5.69
N SER A 131 2.33 12.74 -4.49
CA SER A 131 2.84 13.46 -3.32
C SER A 131 4.27 12.99 -2.97
N VAL A 132 4.49 11.68 -2.87
CA VAL A 132 5.82 11.15 -2.53
C VAL A 132 6.86 11.35 -3.63
N LEU A 133 6.46 11.34 -4.91
CA LEU A 133 7.35 11.64 -6.04
C LEU A 133 7.77 13.12 -6.07
N SER A 134 6.83 14.01 -5.77
CA SER A 134 7.09 15.45 -5.69
C SER A 134 8.00 15.77 -4.50
N ASN A 135 7.72 15.18 -3.34
CA ASN A 135 8.56 15.28 -2.14
C ASN A 135 9.95 14.69 -2.36
N ALA A 136 10.07 13.56 -3.06
CA ALA A 136 11.37 12.99 -3.44
C ALA A 136 12.19 13.96 -4.30
N GLY A 137 11.56 14.61 -5.29
CA GLY A 137 12.21 15.60 -6.14
C GLY A 137 12.66 16.84 -5.36
N ALA A 138 11.79 17.38 -4.50
CA ALA A 138 12.11 18.53 -3.65
C ALA A 138 13.25 18.22 -2.68
N ASN A 139 13.24 17.02 -2.06
CA ASN A 139 14.31 16.59 -1.17
C ASN A 139 15.64 16.39 -1.92
N LEU A 140 15.59 15.86 -3.14
CA LEU A 140 16.79 15.69 -3.97
C LEU A 140 17.42 17.04 -4.32
N VAL A 141 16.61 18.06 -4.64
CA VAL A 141 17.09 19.45 -4.83
C VAL A 141 17.71 19.99 -3.55
N LYS A 142 17.10 19.72 -2.39
CA LYS A 142 17.62 20.13 -1.08
C LYS A 142 18.99 19.50 -0.79
N VAL A 143 19.16 18.20 -1.03
CA VAL A 143 20.46 17.51 -0.91
C VAL A 143 21.50 18.14 -1.85
N ALA A 144 21.12 18.45 -3.10
CA ALA A 144 22.01 19.10 -4.06
C ALA A 144 22.44 20.49 -3.58
N LYS A 145 21.51 21.29 -3.05
CA LYS A 145 21.78 22.62 -2.49
C LYS A 145 22.75 22.56 -1.31
N VAL A 146 22.56 21.61 -0.39
CA VAL A 146 23.47 21.39 0.74
C VAL A 146 24.87 20.96 0.28
N SER A 147 24.97 20.31 -0.89
CA SER A 147 26.23 19.93 -1.53
C SER A 147 26.90 21.06 -2.31
N GLY A 148 26.31 22.27 -2.32
CA GLY A 148 26.82 23.45 -3.00
C GLY A 148 26.30 23.66 -4.43
N LEU A 149 25.44 22.78 -4.95
CA LEU A 149 24.83 22.94 -6.27
C LEU A 149 23.62 23.89 -6.18
N HIS A 150 23.77 25.07 -6.75
CA HIS A 150 22.68 26.05 -6.86
C HIS A 150 21.87 25.74 -8.12
N LEU A 151 20.71 25.10 -7.94
CA LEU A 151 19.82 24.74 -9.03
C LEU A 151 18.78 25.86 -9.25
N GLY A 152 18.53 26.22 -10.51
CA GLY A 152 17.60 27.28 -10.88
C GLY A 152 16.11 26.90 -10.72
N GLY A 153 15.22 27.81 -11.17
CA GLY A 153 13.78 27.57 -11.22
C GLY A 153 13.43 26.36 -12.10
N GLY A 154 12.53 25.49 -11.63
CA GLY A 154 12.16 24.24 -12.31
C GLY A 154 13.03 23.01 -11.95
N SER A 155 14.04 23.18 -11.09
CA SER A 155 14.89 22.08 -10.62
C SER A 155 14.14 20.94 -9.92
N VAL A 156 13.07 21.26 -9.18
CA VAL A 156 12.22 20.25 -8.53
C VAL A 156 11.55 19.35 -9.56
N MET A 157 11.01 19.91 -10.65
CA MET A 157 10.38 19.13 -11.73
C MET A 157 11.39 18.20 -12.41
N ILE A 158 12.60 18.70 -12.69
CA ILE A 158 13.68 17.88 -13.27
C ILE A 158 14.08 16.77 -12.29
N ALA A 159 14.22 17.08 -11.01
CA ALA A 159 14.53 16.11 -9.97
C ALA A 159 13.44 15.04 -9.84
N SER A 160 12.15 15.41 -9.85
CA SER A 160 11.03 14.46 -9.88
C SER A 160 11.05 13.59 -11.13
N ALA A 161 11.36 14.14 -12.31
CA ALA A 161 11.50 13.35 -13.53
C ALA A 161 12.66 12.36 -13.44
N VAL A 162 13.80 12.75 -12.86
CA VAL A 162 14.94 11.86 -12.60
C VAL A 162 14.54 10.74 -11.64
N VAL A 163 13.85 11.06 -10.54
CA VAL A 163 13.34 10.07 -9.59
C VAL A 163 12.37 9.11 -10.30
N ALA A 164 11.45 9.61 -11.12
CA ALA A 164 10.51 8.80 -11.88
C ALA A 164 11.23 7.80 -12.81
N VAL A 165 12.27 8.22 -13.53
CA VAL A 165 13.07 7.34 -14.39
C VAL A 165 13.79 6.27 -13.56
N ILE A 166 14.36 6.64 -12.41
CA ILE A 166 14.99 5.69 -11.48
C ILE A 166 13.96 4.67 -10.99
N VAL A 167 12.79 5.13 -10.54
CA VAL A 167 11.70 4.30 -10.05
C VAL A 167 11.23 3.32 -11.13
N VAL A 168 10.95 3.78 -12.35
CA VAL A 168 10.56 2.90 -13.47
C VAL A 168 11.65 1.86 -13.75
N SER A 169 12.91 2.30 -13.81
CA SER A 169 14.04 1.41 -14.12
C SER A 169 14.20 0.30 -13.08
N ILE A 170 14.10 0.65 -11.79
CA ILE A 170 14.19 -0.32 -10.70
C ILE A 170 12.94 -1.20 -10.68
N ALA A 171 11.75 -0.60 -10.91
CA ALA A 171 10.49 -1.33 -10.87
C ALA A 171 10.41 -2.44 -11.92
N VAL A 172 10.88 -2.15 -13.13
CA VAL A 172 10.90 -3.10 -14.25
C VAL A 172 11.97 -4.19 -14.05
N ARG A 173 13.16 -3.85 -13.54
CA ARG A 173 14.29 -4.79 -13.37
C ARG A 173 14.08 -5.90 -12.33
N GLY A 174 13.00 -5.84 -11.55
CA GLY A 174 12.56 -6.95 -10.71
C GLY A 174 12.39 -6.55 -9.25
N VAL A 175 11.29 -7.06 -8.68
CA VAL A 175 10.81 -6.67 -7.35
C VAL A 175 11.78 -7.06 -6.25
N ARG A 176 12.40 -8.24 -6.34
CA ARG A 176 13.25 -8.75 -5.26
C ARG A 176 14.49 -7.90 -5.01
N PHE A 177 15.10 -7.37 -6.07
CA PHE A 177 16.24 -6.46 -5.93
C PHE A 177 15.78 -5.11 -5.37
N ALA A 178 14.70 -4.57 -5.96
CA ALA A 178 14.06 -3.34 -5.51
C ALA A 178 13.73 -3.36 -4.01
N SER A 179 12.95 -4.35 -3.56
CA SER A 179 12.45 -4.45 -2.19
C SER A 179 13.57 -4.64 -1.17
N ARG A 180 14.63 -5.39 -1.50
CA ARG A 180 15.73 -5.67 -0.58
C ARG A 180 16.64 -4.47 -0.39
N THR A 181 17.06 -3.83 -1.47
CA THR A 181 17.94 -2.66 -1.41
C THR A 181 17.26 -1.52 -0.66
N ILE A 182 15.98 -1.28 -0.96
CA ILE A 182 15.20 -0.28 -0.25
C ILE A 182 15.01 -0.63 1.22
N LEU A 183 14.69 -1.88 1.55
CA LEU A 183 14.52 -2.28 2.93
C LEU A 183 15.80 -2.05 3.75
N VAL A 184 16.98 -2.34 3.17
CA VAL A 184 18.27 -2.07 3.84
C VAL A 184 18.47 -0.57 4.07
N ILE A 185 18.23 0.25 3.04
CA ILE A 185 18.37 1.71 3.14
C ILE A 185 17.38 2.28 4.17
N GLU A 186 16.15 1.79 4.18
CA GLU A 186 15.11 2.20 5.12
C GLU A 186 15.50 1.81 6.54
N ILE A 187 16.02 0.60 6.77
CA ILE A 187 16.52 0.18 8.09
C ILE A 187 17.67 1.07 8.55
N CYS A 188 18.64 1.38 7.68
CA CYS A 188 19.74 2.29 8.03
C CYS A 188 19.22 3.69 8.41
N THR A 189 18.24 4.20 7.67
CA THR A 189 17.62 5.49 7.94
C THR A 189 16.81 5.47 9.24
N LEU A 190 16.08 4.41 9.52
CA LEU A 190 15.36 4.21 10.78
C LEU A 190 16.32 4.16 11.96
N VAL A 191 17.45 3.47 11.84
CA VAL A 191 18.49 3.44 12.89
C VAL A 191 19.03 4.85 13.15
N LEU A 192 19.31 5.61 12.08
CA LEU A 192 19.74 7.01 12.22
C LEU A 192 18.69 7.87 12.93
N ILE A 193 17.45 7.83 12.46
CA ILE A 193 16.36 8.65 13.01
C ILE A 193 16.07 8.26 14.47
N THR A 194 15.96 6.97 14.77
CA THR A 194 15.73 6.50 16.15
C THR A 194 16.87 6.91 17.08
N ALA A 195 18.13 6.82 16.63
CA ALA A 195 19.27 7.30 17.40
C ALA A 195 19.19 8.80 17.68
N LEU A 196 18.78 9.62 16.70
CA LEU A 196 18.59 11.06 16.89
C LEU A 196 17.44 11.39 17.85
N LEU A 197 16.35 10.63 17.80
CA LEU A 197 15.19 10.78 18.69
C LEU A 197 15.46 10.31 20.14
N MET A 198 16.57 9.62 20.40
CA MET A 198 17.02 9.26 21.75
C MET A 198 18.02 10.28 22.34
N ARG A 199 18.48 11.26 21.56
CA ARG A 199 19.41 12.29 22.05
C ARG A 199 18.71 13.23 23.02
N ALA A 200 19.50 13.85 23.90
CA ALA A 200 19.01 14.83 24.86
C ALA A 200 18.15 15.92 24.18
N PRO A 201 17.09 16.42 24.85
CA PRO A 201 16.23 17.45 24.31
C PRO A 201 17.01 18.68 23.81
N VAL A 202 16.63 19.17 22.64
CA VAL A 202 17.20 20.39 22.04
C VAL A 202 16.03 21.30 21.67
N GLU A 203 16.17 22.60 21.93
CA GLU A 203 15.16 23.58 21.56
C GLU A 203 14.92 23.59 20.04
N LEU A 204 13.65 23.69 19.67
CA LEU A 204 13.22 23.71 18.28
C LEU A 204 13.24 25.15 17.76
N ASN A 205 14.01 25.38 16.70
CA ASN A 205 14.09 26.68 16.03
C ASN A 205 13.09 26.79 14.87
N VAL A 206 11.99 26.04 14.92
CA VAL A 206 10.90 26.06 13.93
C VAL A 206 9.74 26.82 14.55
N ALA A 207 9.16 27.78 13.82
CA ALA A 207 8.14 28.68 14.34
C ALA A 207 6.99 27.91 15.02
N ASN A 208 6.89 28.06 16.34
CA ASN A 208 5.81 27.46 17.13
C ASN A 208 4.55 28.30 16.95
N THR A 209 3.61 27.81 16.14
CA THR A 209 2.26 28.39 16.06
C THR A 209 1.30 27.53 16.87
N SER A 210 0.75 28.13 17.93
CA SER A 210 -0.36 27.70 18.79
C SER A 210 -0.05 26.71 19.95
N THR A 211 -0.44 27.13 21.15
CA THR A 211 -0.36 26.40 22.44
C THR A 211 -1.67 25.74 22.86
N ASP A 212 -2.75 25.96 22.12
CA ASP A 212 -4.01 25.24 22.34
C ASP A 212 -4.10 24.15 21.28
N ALA A 213 -4.17 22.89 21.70
CA ALA A 213 -4.51 21.77 20.83
C ALA A 213 -6.03 21.56 20.89
N PRO A 214 -6.84 22.24 20.04
CA PRO A 214 -8.26 21.95 19.96
C PRO A 214 -8.46 20.47 19.61
N ILE A 215 -9.61 19.91 19.98
CA ILE A 215 -10.01 18.53 19.63
C ILE A 215 -9.78 18.22 18.14
N GLY A 216 -9.91 19.23 17.28
CA GLY A 216 -9.58 19.13 15.85
C GLY A 216 -8.14 18.69 15.55
N PHE A 217 -7.15 19.08 16.35
CA PHE A 217 -5.75 18.71 16.12
C PHE A 217 -5.43 17.27 16.53
N VAL A 218 -6.04 16.78 17.62
CA VAL A 218 -5.94 15.36 18.02
C VAL A 218 -6.52 14.46 16.92
N LEU A 219 -7.65 14.88 16.33
CA LEU A 219 -8.26 14.18 15.20
C LEU A 219 -7.40 14.28 13.93
N PHE A 220 -6.83 15.45 13.63
CA PHE A 220 -5.87 15.62 12.54
C PHE A 220 -4.67 14.67 12.68
N LEU A 221 -4.07 14.56 13.87
CA LEU A 221 -2.99 13.61 14.12
C LEU A 221 -3.42 12.16 13.92
N ALA A 222 -4.62 11.79 14.37
CA ALA A 222 -5.16 10.45 14.17
C ALA A 222 -5.32 10.14 12.67
N MET A 223 -5.90 11.08 11.92
CA MET A 223 -6.10 11.03 10.46
C MET A 223 -4.76 10.90 9.73
N GLN A 224 -3.81 11.77 10.03
CA GLN A 224 -2.49 11.74 9.44
C GLN A 224 -1.69 10.48 9.80
N THR A 225 -1.92 9.91 10.98
CA THR A 225 -1.34 8.61 11.37
C THR A 225 -1.96 7.46 10.58
N VAL A 226 -3.29 7.49 10.36
CA VAL A 226 -3.98 6.52 9.50
C VAL A 226 -3.43 6.59 8.07
N LEU A 227 -3.25 7.80 7.53
CA LEU A 227 -2.66 8.01 6.21
C LEU A 227 -1.21 7.54 6.14
N SER A 228 -0.42 7.77 7.19
CA SER A 228 0.98 7.32 7.27
C SER A 228 1.11 5.79 7.34
N LEU A 229 0.13 5.10 7.96
CA LEU A 229 0.07 3.64 8.00
C LEU A 229 -0.55 3.04 6.73
N ALA A 230 -1.14 3.86 5.86
CA ALA A 230 -1.71 3.39 4.61
C ALA A 230 -0.62 2.84 3.68
N GLY A 231 -0.97 1.83 2.89
CA GLY A 231 -0.02 1.10 2.05
C GLY A 231 0.54 -0.17 2.69
N PHE A 232 0.26 -0.45 3.96
CA PHE A 232 0.60 -1.73 4.61
C PHE A 232 0.08 -2.94 3.84
N GLU A 233 -1.06 -2.78 3.16
CA GLU A 233 -1.70 -3.79 2.36
C GLU A 233 -0.99 -4.08 1.03
N SER A 234 0.03 -3.30 0.67
CA SER A 234 0.74 -3.43 -0.59
C SER A 234 1.43 -4.80 -0.78
N ALA A 235 1.78 -5.48 0.31
CA ALA A 235 2.27 -6.87 0.24
C ALA A 235 1.23 -7.86 -0.30
N ALA A 236 -0.06 -7.55 -0.23
CA ALA A 236 -1.11 -8.42 -0.74
C ALA A 236 -1.10 -8.54 -2.27
N PHE A 237 -0.66 -7.50 -3.00
CA PHE A 237 -0.53 -7.55 -4.47
C PHE A 237 0.42 -8.65 -4.95
N PHE A 238 1.33 -9.06 -4.08
CA PHE A 238 2.36 -10.06 -4.32
C PHE A 238 1.96 -11.47 -3.91
N GLY A 239 0.67 -11.70 -3.61
CA GLY A 239 0.14 -13.03 -3.29
C GLY A 239 0.65 -14.11 -4.25
N PRO A 240 0.38 -14.02 -5.56
CA PRO A 240 0.80 -15.05 -6.51
C PRO A 240 2.33 -15.26 -6.59
N GLU A 241 3.11 -14.20 -6.34
CA GLU A 241 4.58 -14.22 -6.39
C GLU A 241 5.23 -14.76 -5.11
N ALA A 242 4.50 -14.84 -4.00
CA ALA A 242 5.01 -15.27 -2.70
C ALA A 242 5.28 -16.78 -2.64
N ARG A 243 6.31 -17.19 -1.88
CA ARG A 243 6.62 -18.62 -1.64
C ARG A 243 5.52 -19.36 -0.89
N THR A 244 4.94 -18.73 0.13
CA THR A 244 3.91 -19.32 0.98
C THR A 244 2.76 -18.32 1.16
N PRO A 245 2.02 -17.99 0.09
CA PRO A 245 1.14 -16.83 0.04
C PRO A 245 0.20 -16.71 1.24
N LEU A 246 -0.51 -17.79 1.56
CA LEU A 246 -1.52 -17.80 2.63
C LEU A 246 -0.93 -17.58 4.03
N ARG A 247 0.37 -17.79 4.22
CA ARG A 247 1.08 -17.62 5.50
C ARG A 247 1.94 -16.36 5.50
N SER A 248 2.78 -16.16 4.50
CA SER A 248 3.73 -15.04 4.46
C SER A 248 3.02 -13.70 4.30
N VAL A 249 2.10 -13.59 3.34
CA VAL A 249 1.33 -12.34 3.11
C VAL A 249 0.48 -12.04 4.34
N SER A 250 -0.29 -13.01 4.83
CA SER A 250 -1.14 -12.86 6.01
C SER A 250 -0.40 -12.44 7.27
N ARG A 251 0.83 -12.92 7.48
CA ARG A 251 1.68 -12.49 8.61
C ARG A 251 2.23 -11.10 8.39
N THR A 252 2.75 -10.80 7.20
CA THR A 252 3.25 -9.47 6.84
C THR A 252 2.18 -8.39 7.04
N LEU A 253 0.94 -8.64 6.63
CA LEU A 253 -0.17 -7.69 6.77
C LEU A 253 -0.51 -7.38 8.23
N LEU A 254 -0.39 -8.34 9.15
CA LEU A 254 -0.62 -8.08 10.57
C LEU A 254 0.57 -7.41 11.26
N VAL A 255 1.78 -7.84 10.93
CA VAL A 255 2.99 -7.40 11.62
C VAL A 255 3.39 -5.98 11.19
N SER A 256 3.20 -5.64 9.91
CA SER A 256 3.63 -4.34 9.37
C SER A 256 3.02 -3.12 10.06
N PRO A 257 1.68 -2.96 10.19
CA PRO A 257 1.10 -1.79 10.85
C PRO A 257 1.40 -1.75 12.35
N LEU A 258 1.55 -2.90 13.02
CA LEU A 258 1.95 -2.94 14.43
C LEU A 258 3.39 -2.46 14.64
N LEU A 259 4.31 -2.95 13.80
CA LEU A 259 5.72 -2.60 13.88
C LEU A 259 5.93 -1.12 13.55
N VAL A 260 5.31 -0.62 12.48
CA VAL A 260 5.43 0.79 12.09
C VAL A 260 4.65 1.71 13.02
N GLY A 261 3.49 1.31 13.49
CA GLY A 261 2.74 2.06 14.50
C GLY A 261 3.52 2.22 15.81
N ALA A 262 4.26 1.21 16.25
CA ALA A 262 5.15 1.33 17.41
C ALA A 262 6.27 2.37 17.18
N LEU A 263 6.83 2.44 15.97
CA LEU A 263 7.81 3.47 15.59
C LEU A 263 7.18 4.87 15.59
N TYR A 264 5.93 5.00 15.17
CA TYR A 264 5.19 6.27 15.17
C TYR A 264 4.86 6.75 16.59
N VAL A 265 4.46 5.85 17.49
CA VAL A 265 4.28 6.17 18.91
C VAL A 265 5.59 6.64 19.53
N PHE A 266 6.71 5.97 19.21
CA PHE A 266 8.03 6.38 19.65
C PHE A 266 8.43 7.77 19.12
N ALA A 267 8.20 8.03 17.82
CA ALA A 267 8.43 9.35 17.24
C ALA A 267 7.56 10.44 17.86
N GLY A 268 6.29 10.13 18.15
CA GLY A 268 5.39 11.05 18.83
C GLY A 268 5.83 11.36 20.26
N TRP A 269 6.37 10.36 20.98
CA TRP A 269 6.93 10.57 22.32
C TRP A 269 8.16 11.48 22.27
N ALA A 270 9.06 11.25 21.31
CA ALA A 270 10.24 12.08 21.13
C ALA A 270 9.89 13.52 20.72
N GLY A 271 8.85 13.70 19.90
CA GLY A 271 8.31 15.01 19.54
C GLY A 271 7.71 15.74 20.75
N MET A 272 6.90 15.05 21.55
CA MET A 272 6.26 15.59 22.76
C MET A 272 7.26 16.02 23.84
N THR A 273 8.39 15.31 23.96
CA THR A 273 9.38 15.52 25.03
C THR A 273 10.56 16.40 24.62
N GLY A 274 10.57 16.93 23.39
CA GLY A 274 11.65 17.77 22.86
C GLY A 274 12.89 17.03 22.36
N HIS A 275 12.92 15.69 22.40
CA HIS A 275 14.03 14.89 21.87
C HIS A 275 14.11 14.96 20.33
N ALA A 276 13.02 15.35 19.65
CA ALA A 276 13.00 15.55 18.21
C ALA A 276 13.80 16.77 17.71
N GLY A 277 14.22 17.67 18.61
CA GLY A 277 14.91 18.92 18.28
C GLY A 277 16.05 18.78 17.28
N THR A 278 17.00 17.88 17.56
CA THR A 278 18.18 17.66 16.72
C THR A 278 17.79 17.19 15.31
N LEU A 279 16.83 16.28 15.20
CA LEU A 279 16.37 15.74 13.92
C LEU A 279 15.65 16.81 13.09
N LEU A 280 14.71 17.52 13.71
CA LEU A 280 13.87 18.51 13.03
C LEU A 280 14.68 19.73 12.60
N ASN A 281 15.61 20.20 13.43
CA ASN A 281 16.54 21.28 13.07
C ASN A 281 17.43 20.88 11.89
N ALA A 282 18.01 19.66 11.90
CA ALA A 282 18.85 19.19 10.80
C ALA A 282 18.07 18.98 9.50
N TYR A 283 16.84 18.46 9.58
CA TYR A 283 16.02 18.24 8.40
C TYR A 283 15.44 19.55 7.87
N PHE A 284 14.64 20.29 8.64
CA PHE A 284 13.92 21.48 8.17
C PHE A 284 14.78 22.75 8.14
N GLY A 285 15.53 23.02 9.22
CA GLY A 285 16.36 24.23 9.35
C GLY A 285 17.73 24.14 8.65
N GLY A 286 18.16 22.95 8.25
CA GLY A 286 19.42 22.76 7.53
C GLY A 286 20.65 23.19 8.34
N VAL A 287 21.68 23.70 7.66
CA VAL A 287 22.93 24.16 8.30
C VAL A 287 22.70 25.45 9.12
N ASP A 288 21.74 26.27 8.72
CA ASP A 288 21.39 27.53 9.40
C ASP A 288 20.81 27.29 10.80
N SER A 289 20.34 26.07 11.09
CA SER A 289 19.87 25.67 12.42
C SER A 289 20.99 25.47 13.45
N GLY A 290 22.27 25.55 13.05
CA GLY A 290 23.42 25.20 13.89
C GLY A 290 23.78 23.70 13.86
N SER A 291 23.07 22.91 13.06
CA SER A 291 23.37 21.49 12.84
C SER A 291 24.61 21.32 11.94
N SER A 292 25.44 20.30 12.23
CA SER A 292 26.62 20.04 11.39
C SER A 292 26.23 19.62 9.97
N LEU A 293 27.04 20.02 8.98
CA LEU A 293 26.81 19.71 7.57
C LEU A 293 26.61 18.20 7.33
N LEU A 294 27.44 17.37 7.98
CA LEU A 294 27.38 15.92 7.84
C LEU A 294 26.05 15.36 8.38
N LEU A 295 25.52 15.90 9.47
CA LEU A 295 24.23 15.49 10.02
C LEU A 295 23.09 15.90 9.09
N VAL A 296 23.10 17.15 8.60
CA VAL A 296 22.09 17.65 7.64
C VAL A 296 22.08 16.77 6.39
N MET A 297 23.25 16.45 5.83
CA MET A 297 23.37 15.56 4.68
C MET A 297 22.85 14.15 4.98
N ALA A 298 23.27 13.54 6.09
CA ALA A 298 22.85 12.18 6.45
C ALA A 298 21.33 12.06 6.60
N VAL A 299 20.69 13.03 7.27
CA VAL A 299 19.23 13.04 7.47
C VAL A 299 18.51 13.29 6.15
N ASN A 300 18.91 14.28 5.35
CA ASN A 300 18.23 14.58 4.08
C ASN A 300 18.42 13.45 3.05
N ILE A 301 19.60 12.81 2.98
CA ILE A 301 19.81 11.64 2.11
C ILE A 301 18.94 10.46 2.55
N GLY A 302 18.89 10.19 3.86
CA GLY A 302 18.02 9.17 4.42
C GLY A 302 16.55 9.40 4.08
N VAL A 303 16.02 10.58 4.37
CA VAL A 303 14.62 10.94 4.06
C VAL A 303 14.36 10.94 2.55
N CYS A 304 15.26 11.48 1.73
CA CYS A 304 15.14 11.43 0.27
C CYS A 304 15.04 9.98 -0.23
N SER A 305 15.86 9.08 0.30
CA SER A 305 15.81 7.66 -0.09
C SER A 305 14.50 6.98 0.35
N SER A 306 13.93 7.37 1.49
CA SER A 306 12.64 6.89 1.99
C SER A 306 11.47 7.38 1.12
N TRP A 307 11.52 8.62 0.61
CA TRP A 307 10.54 9.10 -0.39
C TRP A 307 10.61 8.34 -1.72
N ILE A 308 11.83 8.07 -2.22
CA ILE A 308 12.04 7.27 -3.43
C ILE A 308 11.52 5.84 -3.22
N ALA A 309 11.76 5.26 -2.04
CA ALA A 309 11.22 3.97 -1.64
C ALA A 309 9.68 3.96 -1.66
N SER A 310 9.03 4.97 -1.09
CA SER A 310 7.57 5.09 -1.15
C SER A 310 7.04 5.13 -2.57
N THR A 311 7.65 5.99 -3.40
CA THR A 311 7.29 6.11 -4.81
C THR A 311 7.38 4.76 -5.53
N LEU A 312 8.45 4.00 -5.29
CA LEU A 312 8.62 2.68 -5.87
C LEU A 312 7.60 1.66 -5.35
N GLY A 313 7.32 1.69 -4.05
CA GLY A 313 6.32 0.84 -3.42
C GLY A 313 4.94 1.01 -4.06
N PHE A 314 4.50 2.25 -4.24
CA PHE A 314 3.25 2.57 -4.91
C PHE A 314 3.26 2.22 -6.40
N ALA A 315 4.38 2.44 -7.11
CA ALA A 315 4.51 2.02 -8.51
C ALA A 315 4.37 0.49 -8.68
N GLN A 316 4.94 -0.29 -7.76
CA GLN A 316 4.83 -1.75 -7.77
C GLN A 316 3.43 -2.26 -7.43
N ALA A 317 2.76 -1.64 -6.46
CA ALA A 317 1.42 -2.02 -6.05
C ALA A 317 0.36 -1.58 -7.10
N GLY A 318 0.44 -0.31 -7.55
CA GLY A 318 -0.44 0.27 -8.55
C GLY A 318 -0.36 -0.43 -9.91
N SER A 319 0.85 -0.81 -10.36
CA SER A 319 1.00 -1.57 -11.61
C SER A 319 0.37 -2.96 -11.54
N ARG A 320 0.39 -3.63 -10.38
CA ARG A 320 -0.29 -4.92 -10.16
C ARG A 320 -1.80 -4.81 -10.04
N LEU A 321 -2.29 -3.69 -9.49
CA LEU A 321 -3.70 -3.35 -9.52
C LEU A 321 -4.18 -3.25 -10.98
N LEU A 322 -3.48 -2.44 -11.79
CA LEU A 322 -3.76 -2.26 -13.21
C LEU A 322 -3.70 -3.58 -13.99
N PHE A 323 -2.66 -4.40 -13.73
CA PHE A 323 -2.50 -5.72 -14.32
C PHE A 323 -3.66 -6.68 -13.95
N SER A 324 -4.10 -6.69 -12.70
CA SER A 324 -5.22 -7.53 -12.27
C SER A 324 -6.52 -7.12 -12.98
N MET A 325 -6.78 -5.81 -13.08
CA MET A 325 -7.95 -5.30 -13.79
C MET A 325 -7.87 -5.53 -15.32
N SER A 326 -6.67 -5.62 -15.90
CA SER A 326 -6.51 -5.84 -17.34
C SER A 326 -6.75 -7.30 -17.72
N ILE A 327 -6.34 -8.25 -16.86
CA ILE A 327 -6.71 -9.67 -17.01
C ILE A 327 -8.23 -9.83 -17.00
N GLU A 328 -8.92 -9.08 -16.14
CA GLU A 328 -10.38 -9.07 -16.04
C GLU A 328 -11.04 -8.24 -17.16
N LYS A 329 -10.26 -7.67 -18.08
CA LYS A 329 -10.70 -6.84 -19.24
C LYS A 329 -11.49 -5.58 -18.87
N ILE A 330 -11.37 -5.12 -17.62
CA ILE A 330 -12.02 -3.89 -17.11
C ILE A 330 -11.26 -2.63 -17.55
N VAL A 331 -9.94 -2.74 -17.67
CA VAL A 331 -9.05 -1.71 -18.23
C VAL A 331 -8.43 -2.20 -19.55
N PRO A 332 -7.73 -1.35 -20.32
CA PRO A 332 -7.13 -1.77 -21.59
C PRO A 332 -6.20 -2.97 -21.46
N SER A 333 -6.27 -3.90 -22.42
CA SER A 333 -5.53 -5.16 -22.38
C SER A 333 -4.01 -4.95 -22.42
N PHE A 334 -3.49 -3.88 -23.02
CA PHE A 334 -2.03 -3.67 -23.07
C PHE A 334 -1.35 -3.60 -21.68
N LEU A 335 -2.11 -3.39 -20.61
CA LEU A 335 -1.64 -3.39 -19.21
C LEU A 335 -1.38 -4.80 -18.66
N ASP A 336 -1.79 -5.86 -19.37
CA ASP A 336 -1.46 -7.25 -19.06
C ASP A 336 -0.04 -7.65 -19.52
N ARG A 337 0.69 -6.74 -20.18
CA ARG A 337 2.03 -7.01 -20.70
C ARG A 337 3.06 -7.11 -19.57
N VAL A 338 3.67 -8.27 -19.46
CA VAL A 338 4.70 -8.59 -18.48
C VAL A 338 6.09 -8.68 -19.14
N HIS A 339 7.12 -8.21 -18.45
CA HIS A 339 8.49 -8.25 -18.95
C HIS A 339 8.98 -9.72 -19.04
N PRO A 340 9.50 -10.20 -20.19
CA PRO A 340 9.84 -11.61 -20.40
C PRO A 340 10.82 -12.19 -19.38
N ARG A 341 11.87 -11.41 -19.04
CA ARG A 341 12.91 -11.82 -18.08
C ARG A 341 12.53 -11.63 -16.61
N PHE A 342 12.04 -10.45 -16.24
CA PHE A 342 11.82 -10.05 -14.85
C PHE A 342 10.43 -10.35 -14.31
N ARG A 343 9.48 -10.72 -15.19
CA ARG A 343 8.10 -11.05 -14.85
C ARG A 343 7.34 -9.92 -14.13
N THR A 344 7.68 -8.67 -14.46
CA THR A 344 7.04 -7.46 -13.92
C THR A 344 6.08 -6.82 -14.94
N PRO A 345 4.93 -6.26 -14.53
CA PRO A 345 3.97 -5.61 -15.43
C PRO A 345 4.48 -4.22 -15.89
N TRP A 346 5.45 -4.21 -16.81
CA TRP A 346 6.19 -3.01 -17.18
C TRP A 346 5.30 -1.90 -17.77
N ALA A 347 4.25 -2.26 -18.53
CA ALA A 347 3.33 -1.29 -19.10
C ALA A 347 2.51 -0.58 -18.02
N GLY A 348 2.07 -1.33 -17.00
CA GLY A 348 1.40 -0.77 -15.82
C GLY A 348 2.33 0.13 -15.00
N VAL A 349 3.60 -0.23 -14.85
CA VAL A 349 4.61 0.60 -14.16
C VAL A 349 4.82 1.93 -14.88
N VAL A 350 5.07 1.90 -16.19
CA VAL A 350 5.32 3.11 -16.98
C VAL A 350 4.10 4.03 -16.98
N LEU A 351 2.90 3.48 -17.17
CA LEU A 351 1.67 4.27 -17.12
C LEU A 351 1.46 4.88 -15.74
N PHE A 352 1.56 4.08 -14.68
CA PHE A 352 1.32 4.55 -13.31
C PHE A 352 2.30 5.67 -12.92
N VAL A 353 3.60 5.46 -13.13
CA VAL A 353 4.62 6.49 -12.82
C VAL A 353 4.50 7.70 -13.74
N GLY A 354 4.15 7.50 -15.02
CA GLY A 354 3.91 8.60 -15.95
C GLY A 354 2.74 9.49 -15.52
N VAL A 355 1.64 8.90 -15.06
CA VAL A 355 0.51 9.64 -14.48
C VAL A 355 0.92 10.34 -13.19
N SER A 356 1.70 9.69 -12.32
CA SER A 356 2.21 10.32 -11.10
C SER A 356 3.14 11.50 -11.38
N LEU A 357 4.01 11.39 -12.38
CA LEU A 357 4.88 12.48 -12.81
C LEU A 357 4.07 13.63 -13.40
N PHE A 358 3.06 13.33 -14.22
CA PHE A 358 2.16 14.37 -14.74
C PHE A 358 1.39 15.08 -13.63
N GLY A 359 0.88 14.35 -12.64
CA GLY A 359 0.23 14.92 -11.46
C GLY A 359 1.17 15.77 -10.61
N SER A 360 2.45 15.39 -10.51
CA SER A 360 3.46 16.15 -9.76
C SER A 360 3.71 17.56 -10.33
N LEU A 361 3.34 17.82 -11.58
CA LEU A 361 3.44 19.17 -12.19
C LEU A 361 2.47 20.17 -11.54
N TRP A 362 1.39 19.69 -10.95
CA TRP A 362 0.33 20.49 -10.33
C TRP A 362 0.30 20.37 -8.81
N HIS A 363 1.16 19.53 -8.24
CA HIS A 363 1.30 19.36 -6.79
C HIS A 363 2.47 20.20 -6.28
N ASN A 364 2.24 21.03 -5.27
CA ASN A 364 3.27 21.89 -4.72
C ASN A 364 3.64 21.44 -3.29
N PRO A 365 4.83 20.84 -3.07
CA PRO A 365 5.19 20.27 -1.78
C PRO A 365 5.38 21.31 -0.66
N ASP A 366 5.51 22.59 -1.00
CA ASP A 366 5.75 23.68 -0.04
C ASP A 366 4.45 24.28 0.55
N HIS A 367 3.28 23.96 0.01
CA HIS A 367 2.00 24.46 0.54
C HIS A 367 1.40 23.43 1.53
N ALA A 368 1.23 23.85 2.79
CA ALA A 368 0.61 23.08 3.88
C ALA A 368 -0.84 22.68 3.51
N PRO A 369 -1.38 21.60 4.13
CA PRO A 369 -2.15 20.56 3.44
C PRO A 369 -3.06 21.13 2.35
N ASP A 370 -2.60 20.98 1.11
CA ASP A 370 -3.40 21.29 -0.06
C ASP A 370 -4.64 20.39 -0.06
N ASN A 371 -5.71 20.89 -0.68
CA ASN A 371 -6.97 20.18 -0.94
C ASN A 371 -6.78 18.74 -1.49
N TYR A 372 -5.61 18.48 -2.04
CA TYR A 372 -5.13 17.21 -2.54
C TYR A 372 -5.08 16.08 -1.50
N ASP A 373 -4.44 16.28 -0.35
CA ASP A 373 -4.16 15.21 0.62
C ASP A 373 -5.45 14.68 1.27
N VAL A 374 -6.43 15.56 1.50
CA VAL A 374 -7.74 15.21 2.05
C VAL A 374 -8.51 14.27 1.10
N VAL A 375 -8.44 14.49 -0.21
CA VAL A 375 -9.12 13.62 -1.21
C VAL A 375 -8.50 12.23 -1.21
N ILE A 376 -7.17 12.15 -1.12
CA ILE A 376 -6.43 10.89 -1.04
C ILE A 376 -6.81 10.13 0.23
N GLU A 377 -6.85 10.83 1.35
CA GLU A 377 -7.21 10.25 2.62
C GLU A 377 -8.64 9.71 2.61
N ILE A 378 -9.61 10.49 2.12
CA ILE A 378 -11.00 10.05 1.94
C ILE A 378 -11.04 8.77 1.09
N ALA A 379 -10.27 8.73 -0.01
CA ALA A 379 -10.20 7.54 -0.85
C ALA A 379 -9.67 6.33 -0.05
N LEU A 380 -8.49 6.41 0.56
CA LEU A 380 -7.91 5.27 1.29
C LEU A 380 -8.81 4.80 2.45
N VAL A 381 -9.37 5.73 3.24
CA VAL A 381 -10.29 5.39 4.35
C VAL A 381 -11.57 4.75 3.82
N LEU A 382 -12.12 5.22 2.70
CA LEU A 382 -13.26 4.57 2.06
C LEU A 382 -12.91 3.14 1.62
N GLY A 383 -11.74 2.92 1.01
CA GLY A 383 -11.26 1.59 0.63
C GLY A 383 -11.11 0.65 1.82
N TYR A 384 -10.52 1.12 2.91
CA TYR A 384 -10.38 0.35 4.15
C TYR A 384 -11.73 0.04 4.81
N THR A 385 -12.65 1.01 4.81
CA THR A 385 -14.01 0.80 5.31
C THR A 385 -14.75 -0.25 4.49
N MET A 386 -14.63 -0.18 3.15
CA MET A 386 -15.23 -1.17 2.25
C MET A 386 -14.69 -2.58 2.49
N VAL A 387 -13.38 -2.77 2.66
CA VAL A 387 -12.84 -4.11 2.93
C VAL A 387 -13.24 -4.63 4.31
N SER A 388 -13.36 -3.78 5.33
CA SER A 388 -13.86 -4.17 6.64
C SER A 388 -15.31 -4.67 6.58
N ILE A 389 -16.18 -3.96 5.86
CA ILE A 389 -17.57 -4.39 5.64
C ILE A 389 -17.60 -5.66 4.76
N ALA A 390 -16.72 -5.76 3.75
CA ALA A 390 -16.58 -6.95 2.92
C ALA A 390 -16.20 -8.17 3.74
N ALA A 391 -15.28 -8.05 4.70
CA ALA A 391 -14.88 -9.13 5.60
C ALA A 391 -16.05 -9.64 6.44
N LEU A 392 -16.84 -8.73 7.02
CA LEU A 392 -18.04 -9.08 7.80
C LEU A 392 -19.05 -9.87 6.96
N ARG A 393 -19.36 -9.38 5.75
CA ARG A 393 -20.32 -10.03 4.84
C ARG A 393 -19.80 -11.36 4.31
N PHE A 394 -18.50 -11.44 4.01
CA PHE A 394 -17.84 -12.66 3.55
C PHE A 394 -17.87 -13.75 4.63
N LEU A 395 -17.42 -13.46 5.86
CA LEU A 395 -17.46 -14.39 6.99
C LEU A 395 -18.89 -14.77 7.40
N GLY A 396 -19.84 -13.85 7.25
CA GLY A 396 -21.26 -14.12 7.41
C GLY A 396 -21.76 -15.18 6.41
N ARG A 397 -21.39 -15.03 5.13
CA ARG A 397 -21.82 -15.94 4.05
C ARG A 397 -21.26 -17.35 4.19
N ILE A 398 -20.01 -17.49 4.66
CA ILE A 398 -19.36 -18.80 4.82
C ILE A 398 -19.55 -19.42 6.21
N SER A 399 -20.31 -18.76 7.10
CA SER A 399 -20.56 -19.21 8.48
C SER A 399 -19.31 -19.42 9.36
N GLU A 400 -18.17 -18.80 9.03
CA GLU A 400 -16.92 -18.88 9.80
C GLU A 400 -16.72 -17.67 10.74
N HIS A 401 -17.80 -16.99 11.09
CA HIS A 401 -17.75 -15.80 11.92
C HIS A 401 -17.58 -16.15 13.41
N THR A 402 -16.47 -15.73 14.00
CA THR A 402 -16.29 -15.73 15.46
C THR A 402 -16.73 -14.40 16.05
N VAL A 403 -17.05 -14.37 17.36
CA VAL A 403 -17.40 -13.12 18.07
C VAL A 403 -16.29 -12.08 17.90
N TRP A 404 -15.04 -12.50 18.04
CA TRP A 404 -13.86 -11.63 17.84
C TRP A 404 -13.76 -11.10 16.42
N THR A 405 -13.93 -11.93 15.39
CA THR A 405 -13.88 -11.46 14.00
C THR A 405 -14.99 -10.47 13.67
N ARG A 406 -16.19 -10.64 14.25
CA ARG A 406 -17.30 -9.70 14.09
C ARG A 406 -17.03 -8.39 14.80
N LEU A 407 -16.55 -8.44 16.06
CA LEU A 407 -16.21 -7.25 16.82
C LEU A 407 -15.11 -6.44 16.12
N CYS A 408 -14.01 -7.07 15.72
CA CYS A 408 -12.93 -6.39 15.00
C CYS A 408 -13.42 -5.74 13.70
N GLY A 409 -14.22 -6.45 12.91
CA GLY A 409 -14.76 -5.92 11.66
C GLY A 409 -15.74 -4.76 11.88
N LEU A 410 -16.62 -4.85 12.90
CA LEU A 410 -17.56 -3.79 13.25
C LEU A 410 -16.82 -2.55 13.77
N CYS A 411 -15.83 -2.72 14.65
CA CYS A 411 -15.02 -1.61 15.16
C CYS A 411 -14.23 -0.92 14.03
N ALA A 412 -13.61 -1.68 13.13
CA ALA A 412 -12.90 -1.13 11.98
C ALA A 412 -13.84 -0.37 11.03
N ALA A 413 -14.99 -0.96 10.70
CA ALA A 413 -15.99 -0.32 9.84
C ALA A 413 -16.60 0.94 10.48
N ALA A 414 -16.87 0.90 11.80
CA ALA A 414 -17.40 2.04 12.55
C ALA A 414 -16.37 3.17 12.64
N ALA A 415 -15.10 2.86 12.92
CA ALA A 415 -14.03 3.84 12.96
C ALA A 415 -13.81 4.49 11.59
N GLY A 416 -13.72 3.69 10.51
CA GLY A 416 -13.58 4.21 9.15
C GLY A 416 -14.77 5.06 8.70
N SER A 417 -15.99 4.60 8.97
CA SER A 417 -17.21 5.39 8.68
C SER A 417 -17.26 6.68 9.50
N GLY A 418 -16.85 6.64 10.77
CA GLY A 418 -16.78 7.81 11.64
C GLY A 418 -15.77 8.84 11.13
N LEU A 419 -14.59 8.41 10.68
CA LEU A 419 -13.58 9.28 10.07
C LEU A 419 -14.08 9.92 8.79
N LEU A 420 -14.79 9.18 7.93
CA LEU A 420 -15.39 9.74 6.71
C LEU A 420 -16.47 10.77 7.02
N VAL A 421 -17.34 10.49 7.99
CA VAL A 421 -18.38 11.44 8.45
C VAL A 421 -17.72 12.69 9.02
N PHE A 422 -16.68 12.53 9.84
CA PHE A 422 -15.92 13.65 10.36
C PHE A 422 -15.30 14.50 9.24
N ALA A 423 -14.61 13.88 8.28
CA ALA A 423 -14.01 14.56 7.15
C ALA A 423 -15.06 15.36 6.34
N VAL A 424 -16.26 14.79 6.14
CA VAL A 424 -17.38 15.47 5.45
C VAL A 424 -17.92 16.64 6.27
N ILE A 425 -18.07 16.50 7.58
CA ILE A 425 -18.55 17.59 8.45
C ILE A 425 -17.53 18.72 8.53
N ASP A 426 -16.25 18.38 8.71
CA ASP A 426 -15.16 19.34 8.77
C ASP A 426 -15.02 20.12 7.46
N THR A 427 -15.11 19.41 6.34
CA THR A 427 -15.23 19.98 4.99
C THR A 427 -16.40 20.96 4.88
N ALA A 428 -17.59 20.55 5.34
CA ALA A 428 -18.79 21.36 5.22
C ALA A 428 -18.67 22.66 6.03
N ARG A 429 -18.01 22.59 7.20
CA ARG A 429 -17.75 23.75 8.07
C ARG A 429 -16.70 24.69 7.50
N SER A 430 -15.67 24.15 6.86
CA SER A 430 -14.63 24.94 6.19
C SER A 430 -15.09 25.55 4.85
N GLY A 431 -16.29 25.22 4.37
CA GLY A 431 -16.84 25.73 3.12
C GLY A 431 -16.24 25.08 1.87
N ALA A 432 -15.48 23.99 2.04
CA ALA A 432 -14.77 23.33 0.96
C ALA A 432 -15.64 22.28 0.23
N TRP A 433 -16.75 22.73 -0.36
CA TRP A 433 -17.75 21.88 -1.04
C TRP A 433 -17.18 20.89 -2.07
N ALA A 434 -15.99 21.19 -2.62
CA ALA A 434 -15.25 20.31 -3.49
C ALA A 434 -15.00 18.90 -2.90
N TYR A 435 -14.73 18.75 -1.60
CA TYR A 435 -14.47 17.40 -1.04
C TYR A 435 -15.72 16.56 -0.89
N ILE A 436 -16.87 17.19 -0.62
CA ILE A 436 -18.16 16.49 -0.63
C ILE A 436 -18.44 15.98 -2.04
N ALA A 437 -18.16 16.81 -3.06
CA ALA A 437 -18.29 16.39 -4.45
C ALA A 437 -17.36 15.21 -4.78
N TRP A 438 -16.10 15.22 -4.32
CA TRP A 438 -15.19 14.08 -4.47
C TRP A 438 -15.66 12.82 -3.75
N PHE A 439 -16.14 12.93 -2.51
CA PHE A 439 -16.69 11.79 -1.77
C PHE A 439 -17.88 11.16 -2.51
N VAL A 440 -18.81 11.99 -3.00
CA VAL A 440 -19.98 11.54 -3.78
C VAL A 440 -19.52 10.93 -5.11
N ALA A 441 -18.58 11.57 -5.81
CA ALA A 441 -18.03 11.06 -7.07
C ALA A 441 -17.36 9.69 -6.90
N LEU A 442 -16.54 9.53 -5.86
CA LEU A 442 -15.92 8.24 -5.52
C LEU A 442 -16.97 7.20 -5.16
N GLY A 443 -17.97 7.53 -4.34
CA GLY A 443 -19.06 6.62 -4.01
C GLY A 443 -19.89 6.17 -5.22
N ALA A 444 -20.18 7.09 -6.14
CA ALA A 444 -20.93 6.83 -7.36
C ALA A 444 -20.10 6.12 -8.45
N SER A 445 -18.77 6.23 -8.39
CA SER A 445 -17.85 5.75 -9.44
C SER A 445 -18.10 4.29 -9.84
N GLY A 446 -18.29 3.37 -8.89
CA GLY A 446 -18.52 1.97 -9.20
C GLY A 446 -19.86 1.70 -9.88
N THR A 447 -20.89 2.50 -9.61
CA THR A 447 -22.18 2.39 -10.30
C THR A 447 -22.06 2.88 -11.73
N ILE A 448 -21.41 4.03 -11.93
CA ILE A 448 -21.17 4.61 -13.26
C ILE A 448 -20.30 3.66 -14.09
N TRP A 449 -19.21 3.17 -13.51
CA TRP A 449 -18.29 2.23 -14.18
C TRP A 449 -18.98 0.90 -14.50
N HIS A 450 -19.83 0.39 -13.61
CA HIS A 450 -20.61 -0.82 -13.88
C HIS A 450 -21.59 -0.61 -15.06
N LEU A 451 -22.27 0.54 -15.13
CA LEU A 451 -23.18 0.86 -16.23
C LEU A 451 -22.42 0.95 -17.55
N PHE A 452 -21.26 1.61 -17.54
CA PHE A 452 -20.37 1.70 -18.69
C PHE A 452 -19.91 0.31 -19.17
N LEU A 453 -19.43 -0.55 -18.27
CA LEU A 453 -19.01 -1.92 -18.63
C LEU A 453 -20.19 -2.76 -19.14
N ARG A 454 -21.39 -2.58 -18.59
CA ARG A 454 -22.57 -3.31 -19.07
C ARG A 454 -22.89 -2.99 -20.53
N TRP A 455 -22.56 -1.78 -20.98
CA TRP A 455 -22.81 -1.34 -22.36
C TRP A 455 -21.70 -1.76 -23.32
N PHE A 456 -20.44 -1.65 -22.90
CA PHE A 456 -19.30 -1.89 -23.81
C PHE A 456 -18.68 -3.28 -23.70
N ARG A 457 -18.69 -3.91 -22.52
CA ARG A 457 -18.04 -5.20 -22.23
C ARG A 457 -18.79 -5.99 -21.14
N PRO A 458 -20.00 -6.50 -21.40
CA PRO A 458 -20.78 -7.20 -20.38
C PRO A 458 -20.04 -8.43 -19.82
N GLU A 459 -19.26 -9.13 -20.64
CA GLU A 459 -18.49 -10.32 -20.23
C GLU A 459 -17.40 -10.02 -19.19
N SER A 460 -16.84 -8.80 -19.15
CA SER A 460 -15.79 -8.46 -18.17
C SER A 460 -16.34 -8.40 -16.74
N ILE A 461 -17.65 -8.18 -16.58
CA ILE A 461 -18.30 -8.10 -15.27
C ILE A 461 -18.29 -9.47 -14.58
N ASP A 462 -18.31 -10.58 -15.33
CA ASP A 462 -18.25 -11.93 -14.78
C ASP A 462 -16.82 -12.40 -14.45
N ALA A 463 -15.82 -11.76 -15.05
CA ALA A 463 -14.42 -12.03 -14.78
C ALA A 463 -13.92 -11.42 -13.46
N ILE A 464 -14.67 -10.49 -12.85
CA ILE A 464 -14.23 -9.74 -11.66
C ILE A 464 -13.91 -10.66 -10.48
N GLY A 465 -12.72 -10.47 -9.88
CA GLY A 465 -12.28 -11.17 -8.68
C GLY A 465 -11.37 -12.36 -8.96
N VAL A 466 -10.52 -12.30 -9.99
CA VAL A 466 -9.53 -13.34 -10.29
C VAL A 466 -8.51 -13.45 -9.15
N PHE A 467 -8.16 -14.69 -8.80
CA PHE A 467 -7.13 -15.03 -7.82
C PHE A 467 -6.28 -16.19 -8.34
N ASP A 468 -5.14 -16.46 -7.69
CA ASP A 468 -4.22 -17.53 -8.08
C ASP A 468 -4.92 -18.89 -7.94
N SER A 469 -5.00 -19.63 -9.05
CA SER A 469 -5.59 -20.96 -9.09
C SER A 469 -4.51 -22.04 -9.11
N VAL A 470 -4.90 -23.26 -8.73
CA VAL A 470 -4.04 -24.44 -8.81
C VAL A 470 -3.66 -24.68 -10.28
N GLU A 471 -2.38 -24.94 -10.52
CA GLU A 471 -1.85 -25.28 -11.85
C GLU A 471 -1.63 -26.78 -11.97
N THR A 472 -1.52 -27.29 -13.21
CA THR A 472 -1.18 -28.69 -13.46
C THR A 472 0.13 -29.09 -12.76
N ALA A 473 1.07 -28.16 -12.61
CA ALA A 473 2.33 -28.40 -11.91
C ALA A 473 2.21 -28.47 -10.37
N ASP A 474 1.10 -28.01 -9.78
CA ASP A 474 0.84 -28.14 -8.34
C ASP A 474 0.18 -29.48 -7.98
N LEU A 475 -0.30 -30.23 -8.98
CA LEU A 475 -0.87 -31.57 -8.77
C LEU A 475 0.20 -32.65 -8.74
N LEU A 476 -0.03 -33.66 -7.89
CA LEU A 476 0.70 -34.92 -7.99
C LEU A 476 0.29 -35.60 -9.31
N PRO A 477 1.24 -35.93 -10.20
CA PRO A 477 0.94 -36.68 -11.42
C PRO A 477 0.10 -37.92 -11.12
N GLY A 478 -0.95 -38.16 -11.89
CA GLY A 478 -1.86 -39.30 -11.72
C GLY A 478 -2.91 -39.15 -10.61
N SER A 479 -2.87 -38.10 -9.79
CA SER A 479 -3.89 -37.88 -8.74
C SER A 479 -5.18 -37.23 -9.25
N ALA A 480 -5.06 -36.32 -10.22
CA ALA A 480 -6.15 -35.63 -10.88
C ALA A 480 -5.62 -34.94 -12.15
N GLU A 481 -6.53 -34.61 -13.07
CA GLU A 481 -6.26 -33.72 -14.19
C GLU A 481 -6.91 -32.35 -13.96
N LEU A 482 -6.31 -31.31 -14.53
CA LEU A 482 -6.91 -29.98 -14.56
C LEU A 482 -7.36 -29.71 -15.99
N GLU A 483 -8.66 -29.47 -16.17
CA GLU A 483 -9.24 -29.05 -17.43
C GLU A 483 -9.85 -27.64 -17.28
N MET A 484 -9.87 -26.87 -18.37
CA MET A 484 -10.56 -25.59 -18.39
C MET A 484 -12.04 -25.81 -18.67
N SER A 485 -12.90 -25.39 -17.74
CA SER A 485 -14.35 -25.39 -17.96
C SER A 485 -14.75 -24.48 -19.13
N ALA A 486 -15.98 -24.62 -19.62
CA ALA A 486 -16.57 -23.74 -20.62
C ALA A 486 -16.57 -22.24 -20.20
N ALA A 487 -16.51 -21.97 -18.89
CA ALA A 487 -16.38 -20.63 -18.32
C ALA A 487 -14.92 -20.16 -18.16
N GLY A 488 -13.93 -20.89 -18.70
CA GLY A 488 -12.52 -20.56 -18.62
C GLY A 488 -11.91 -20.71 -17.23
N LYS A 489 -12.53 -21.48 -16.34
CA LYS A 489 -12.01 -21.76 -14.97
C LYS A 489 -11.40 -23.15 -14.90
N PRO A 490 -10.24 -23.32 -14.22
CA PRO A 490 -9.65 -24.62 -13.98
C PRO A 490 -10.58 -25.48 -13.09
N VAL A 491 -10.87 -26.69 -13.53
CA VAL A 491 -11.68 -27.68 -12.81
C VAL A 491 -10.86 -28.95 -12.69
N LEU A 492 -10.85 -29.51 -11.47
CA LEU A 492 -10.26 -30.81 -11.21
C LEU A 492 -11.17 -31.90 -11.75
N THR A 493 -10.64 -32.71 -12.65
CA THR A 493 -11.29 -33.90 -13.19
C THR A 493 -10.54 -35.14 -12.70
N PRO A 494 -11.24 -36.28 -12.50
CA PRO A 494 -10.57 -37.55 -12.24
C PRO A 494 -9.64 -37.89 -13.41
N PRO A 495 -8.51 -38.57 -13.16
CA PRO A 495 -7.54 -38.91 -14.20
C PRO A 495 -8.21 -39.70 -15.33
N ARG A 496 -7.95 -39.35 -16.59
CA ARG A 496 -8.58 -40.01 -17.75
C ARG A 496 -8.19 -41.49 -17.89
N HIS A 497 -7.10 -41.88 -17.23
CA HIS A 497 -6.61 -43.26 -17.18
C HIS A 497 -6.30 -43.68 -15.74
N GLY A 498 -7.23 -44.39 -15.08
CA GLY A 498 -6.98 -45.05 -13.80
C GLY A 498 -8.25 -45.50 -13.07
N ARG A 499 -8.66 -46.75 -13.31
CA ARG A 499 -9.33 -47.61 -12.33
C ARG A 499 -8.26 -48.36 -11.55
#